data_AF-A0A7S1CPF8-F1
#
_entry.id   AF-A0A7S1CPF8-F1
#
_cell.length_a   1.000
_cell.length_b   1.000
_cell.length_c   1.000
_cell.angle_alpha   90.00
_cell.angle_beta   90.00
_cell.angle_gamma   90.00
#
_symmetry.space_group_name_H-M   'P 1'
#
loop_
_entity.id
_entity.type
_entity.pdbx_description
1 polymer ?
#
loop_
_entity_poly.entity_id
_entity_poly.type
_entity_poly.pdbx_seq_one_letter_code
_entity_poly.pdbx_strand_id
1 'polypeptide(L)'
;VFRTYHTELSRQLLPMATKDDLLAHEHVTVKSLFGGKRGGDPASRVDPFALATRNAILEDTEAPPLIAHVVSAEKVKLPYEAVFRSVQRHLLDSATSEYLFTREFFGPKPGKAAFLQVFARTLSQCLENVENYLFGCYDGTALLLMIHVTHDHRMLMQSRRVPVLDSYFDRVNMLLWPRFKVVFDMNMESVRAANPKRMGAIELQPHFVSRRYGEFSATVQTLHRSLQSRGMSDDMLMHNMTLLRDETVSLLERMSVEHATAMARAVFLVNNYDAVCSLLEERRLSGTDEFAFFDDRLKRQVGLFVEEVLREPFGRLIVFVKQAERAGDGDGGGGGGGGGGGGGGGGGGCAWDA
;
A
#
# COMPACT_ATOMS: atom_id res chain seq x y z
N VAL A 1 -2.13 -18.97 -30.62
CA VAL A 1 -3.29 -18.69 -29.75
C VAL A 1 -2.93 -17.70 -28.65
N PHE A 2 -2.12 -18.07 -27.65
CA PHE A 2 -1.75 -17.17 -26.53
C PHE A 2 -1.20 -15.81 -26.92
N ARG A 3 -0.30 -15.74 -27.93
CA ARG A 3 0.24 -14.47 -28.44
C ARG A 3 -0.87 -13.55 -28.95
N THR A 4 -1.71 -14.05 -29.85
CA THR A 4 -2.84 -13.29 -30.42
C THR A 4 -3.80 -12.84 -29.32
N TYR A 5 -4.15 -13.76 -28.42
CA TYR A 5 -5.06 -13.49 -27.30
C TYR A 5 -4.54 -12.37 -26.39
N HIS A 6 -3.27 -12.45 -25.97
CA HIS A 6 -2.64 -11.39 -25.19
C HIS A 6 -2.65 -10.06 -25.96
N THR A 7 -2.21 -10.05 -27.22
CA THR A 7 -2.17 -8.83 -28.04
C THR A 7 -3.55 -8.18 -28.19
N GLU A 8 -4.61 -8.97 -28.37
CA GLU A 8 -5.98 -8.44 -28.49
C GLU A 8 -6.46 -7.80 -27.19
N LEU A 9 -6.26 -8.46 -26.05
CA LEU A 9 -6.61 -7.91 -24.74
C LEU A 9 -5.75 -6.68 -24.40
N SER A 10 -4.46 -6.69 -24.74
CA SER A 10 -3.55 -5.56 -24.48
C SER A 10 -3.97 -4.27 -25.19
N ARG A 11 -4.69 -4.35 -26.32
CA ARG A 11 -5.23 -3.16 -27.02
C ARG A 11 -6.32 -2.45 -26.22
N GLN A 12 -6.90 -3.11 -25.23
CA GLN A 12 -7.98 -2.57 -24.40
C GLN A 12 -7.49 -2.12 -23.02
N LEU A 13 -6.18 -2.08 -22.80
CA LEU A 13 -5.62 -1.64 -21.53
C LEU A 13 -5.91 -0.15 -21.26
N LEU A 14 -6.23 0.13 -20.00
CA LEU A 14 -6.18 1.48 -19.47
C LEU A 14 -4.72 1.98 -19.47
N PRO A 15 -4.49 3.29 -19.61
CA PRO A 15 -3.14 3.84 -19.55
C PRO A 15 -2.52 3.57 -18.18
N MET A 16 -1.22 3.24 -18.17
CA MET A 16 -0.48 2.87 -16.97
C MET A 16 -0.08 4.10 -16.15
N ALA A 17 0.14 3.87 -14.85
CA ALA A 17 0.88 4.80 -14.00
C ALA A 17 2.33 4.92 -14.47
N THR A 18 2.88 6.11 -14.31
CA THR A 18 4.23 6.49 -14.76
C THR A 18 5.08 6.93 -13.57
N LYS A 19 6.37 7.23 -13.81
CA LYS A 19 7.26 7.82 -12.81
C LYS A 19 6.77 9.14 -12.23
N ASP A 20 5.83 9.81 -12.91
CA ASP A 20 5.26 11.08 -12.48
C ASP A 20 4.07 10.88 -11.52
N ASP A 21 3.72 9.62 -11.23
CA ASP A 21 2.59 9.22 -10.41
C ASP A 21 3.03 8.66 -9.04
N LEU A 22 4.24 8.98 -8.59
CA LEU A 22 4.75 8.60 -7.26
C LEU A 22 4.02 9.37 -6.14
N LEU A 23 4.09 8.85 -4.90
CA LEU A 23 3.40 9.42 -3.73
C LEU A 23 3.66 10.92 -3.57
N ALA A 24 4.92 11.33 -3.64
CA ALA A 24 5.32 12.74 -3.57
C ALA A 24 6.01 13.16 -4.87
N HIS A 25 5.23 13.26 -5.94
CA HIS A 25 5.71 13.84 -7.18
C HIS A 25 5.68 15.37 -7.10
N GLU A 26 6.85 16.01 -7.22
CA GLU A 26 6.97 17.46 -7.25
C GLU A 26 6.36 18.02 -8.53
N HIS A 27 5.28 18.79 -8.41
CA HIS A 27 4.73 19.54 -9.53
C HIS A 27 5.65 20.70 -9.86
N VAL A 28 6.60 20.49 -10.77
CA VAL A 28 7.26 21.61 -11.42
C VAL A 28 6.22 22.29 -12.30
N THR A 29 5.69 23.43 -11.87
CA THR A 29 4.91 24.33 -12.71
C THR A 29 5.81 24.90 -13.81
N VAL A 30 6.20 24.06 -14.77
CA VAL A 30 6.63 24.55 -16.07
C VAL A 30 5.34 25.05 -16.70
N LYS A 31 5.18 26.38 -16.80
CA LYS A 31 4.18 27.00 -17.67
C LYS A 31 4.43 26.48 -19.09
N SER A 32 3.78 25.36 -19.44
CA SER A 32 3.92 24.75 -20.75
C SER A 32 3.16 25.64 -21.73
N LEU A 33 3.90 26.45 -22.48
CA LEU A 33 3.40 27.36 -23.53
C LEU A 33 2.95 26.64 -24.81
N PHE A 34 2.89 25.30 -24.80
CA PHE A 34 2.32 24.51 -25.88
C PHE A 34 1.12 23.73 -25.33
N GLY A 35 -0.07 24.29 -25.57
CA GLY A 35 -1.35 23.71 -25.22
C GLY A 35 -1.61 22.40 -25.96
N GLY A 36 -1.09 21.30 -25.42
CA GLY A 36 -1.68 19.98 -25.58
C GLY A 36 -2.32 19.61 -24.25
N LYS A 37 -3.61 19.21 -24.27
CA LYS A 37 -4.30 18.58 -23.13
C LYS A 37 -3.49 17.37 -22.62
N ARG A 38 -2.49 17.60 -21.76
CA ARG A 38 -1.80 16.57 -20.97
C ARG A 38 -2.59 16.41 -19.69
N GLY A 39 -3.73 15.75 -19.83
CA GLY A 39 -4.72 15.58 -18.78
C GLY A 39 -5.95 14.96 -19.40
N GLY A 40 -5.86 13.67 -19.73
CA GLY A 40 -7.06 12.86 -19.86
C GLY A 40 -7.83 12.91 -18.55
N ASP A 41 -9.13 12.66 -18.60
CA ASP A 41 -9.97 12.56 -17.41
C ASP A 41 -9.30 11.62 -16.39
N PRO A 42 -9.09 12.00 -15.12
CA PRO A 42 -8.59 11.11 -14.08
C PRO A 42 -9.35 9.77 -14.00
N ALA A 43 -10.64 9.76 -14.37
CA ALA A 43 -11.45 8.55 -14.47
C ALA A 43 -11.07 7.60 -15.63
N SER A 44 -10.22 8.05 -16.56
CA SER A 44 -9.77 7.28 -17.73
C SER A 44 -8.45 6.54 -17.53
N ARG A 45 -7.87 6.59 -16.33
CA ARG A 45 -6.58 5.96 -16.00
C ARG A 45 -6.65 5.16 -14.71
N VAL A 46 -5.79 4.16 -14.58
CA VAL A 46 -5.69 3.35 -13.36
C VAL A 46 -5.05 4.18 -12.23
N ASP A 47 -5.66 4.17 -11.06
CA ASP A 47 -5.06 4.72 -9.83
C ASP A 47 -4.01 3.72 -9.29
N PRO A 48 -2.73 4.11 -9.16
CA PRO A 48 -1.67 3.21 -8.71
C PRO A 48 -1.73 2.88 -7.21
N PHE A 49 -2.51 3.62 -6.42
CA PHE A 49 -2.57 3.52 -4.97
C PHE A 49 -3.88 2.93 -4.47
N ALA A 50 -4.98 3.25 -5.12
CA ALA A 50 -6.31 2.83 -4.68
C ALA A 50 -6.67 1.42 -5.18
N LEU A 51 -7.16 0.59 -4.25
CA LEU A 51 -7.65 -0.75 -4.58
C LEU A 51 -9.02 -0.71 -5.28
N ALA A 52 -9.94 0.16 -4.85
CA ALA A 52 -11.26 0.39 -5.45
C ALA A 52 -11.97 -0.93 -5.92
N THR A 53 -12.49 -0.95 -7.14
CA THR A 53 -13.13 -2.14 -7.75
C THR A 53 -12.13 -3.19 -8.21
N ARG A 54 -10.82 -2.90 -8.20
CA ARG A 54 -9.76 -3.82 -8.66
C ARG A 54 -9.65 -5.05 -7.75
N ASN A 55 -10.07 -4.93 -6.48
CA ASN A 55 -10.14 -6.07 -5.56
C ASN A 55 -11.04 -7.20 -6.06
N ALA A 56 -12.04 -6.91 -6.90
CA ALA A 56 -12.97 -7.90 -7.44
C ALA A 56 -12.23 -9.03 -8.20
N ILE A 57 -11.00 -8.78 -8.67
CA ILE A 57 -10.18 -9.82 -9.29
C ILE A 57 -9.83 -10.96 -8.33
N LEU A 58 -9.76 -10.68 -7.02
CA LEU A 58 -9.42 -11.64 -5.98
C LEU A 58 -10.65 -12.38 -5.43
N GLU A 59 -11.85 -11.88 -5.67
CA GLU A 59 -13.10 -12.54 -5.25
C GLU A 59 -13.30 -13.85 -6.01
N ASP A 60 -12.94 -13.87 -7.30
CA ASP A 60 -12.92 -15.07 -8.14
C ASP A 60 -11.73 -15.03 -9.09
N THR A 61 -10.59 -15.57 -8.64
CA THR A 61 -9.37 -15.72 -9.45
C THR A 61 -9.49 -16.84 -10.48
N GLU A 62 -10.48 -17.71 -10.34
CA GLU A 62 -10.76 -18.87 -11.20
C GLU A 62 -11.76 -18.59 -12.31
N ALA A 63 -12.37 -17.40 -12.32
CA ALA A 63 -13.37 -17.05 -13.32
C ALA A 63 -12.86 -17.28 -14.75
N PRO A 64 -13.75 -17.66 -15.69
CA PRO A 64 -13.37 -17.98 -17.05
C PRO A 64 -12.52 -16.88 -17.72
N PRO A 65 -11.61 -17.24 -18.63
CA PRO A 65 -10.87 -16.25 -19.41
C PRO A 65 -11.80 -15.29 -20.14
N LEU A 66 -11.40 -14.01 -20.19
CA LEU A 66 -12.10 -12.96 -20.90
C LEU A 66 -12.25 -13.30 -22.39
N ILE A 67 -13.40 -13.00 -22.95
CA ILE A 67 -13.61 -13.24 -24.38
C ILE A 67 -13.14 -12.01 -25.16
N ALA A 68 -11.94 -12.09 -25.77
CA ALA A 68 -11.27 -10.94 -26.38
C ALA A 68 -12.15 -10.17 -27.39
N HIS A 69 -12.94 -10.88 -28.21
CA HIS A 69 -13.83 -10.24 -29.17
C HIS A 69 -15.00 -9.49 -28.50
N VAL A 70 -15.52 -10.00 -27.38
CA VAL A 70 -16.59 -9.33 -26.59
C VAL A 70 -16.04 -8.07 -25.94
N VAL A 71 -14.90 -8.18 -25.26
CA VAL A 71 -14.21 -7.02 -24.64
C VAL A 71 -13.99 -5.92 -25.68
N SER A 72 -13.54 -6.29 -26.89
CA SER A 72 -13.33 -5.35 -27.98
C SER A 72 -14.63 -4.77 -28.54
N ALA A 73 -15.69 -5.57 -28.69
CA ALA A 73 -16.98 -5.14 -29.22
C ALA A 73 -17.70 -4.17 -28.26
N GLU A 74 -17.63 -4.46 -26.96
CA GLU A 74 -18.21 -3.64 -25.89
C GLU A 74 -17.32 -2.46 -25.49
N LYS A 75 -16.10 -2.36 -26.06
CA LYS A 75 -15.10 -1.32 -25.77
C LYS A 75 -14.74 -1.23 -24.28
N VAL A 76 -14.78 -2.36 -23.59
CA VAL A 76 -14.44 -2.45 -22.16
C VAL A 76 -12.96 -2.15 -21.99
N LYS A 77 -12.64 -1.23 -21.08
CA LYS A 77 -11.26 -0.91 -20.71
C LYS A 77 -10.83 -1.69 -19.48
N LEU A 78 -9.64 -2.26 -19.53
CA LEU A 78 -9.16 -3.21 -18.53
C LEU A 78 -7.88 -2.70 -17.87
N PRO A 79 -7.74 -2.86 -16.54
CA PRO A 79 -6.43 -2.77 -15.92
C PRO A 79 -5.61 -4.03 -16.27
N TYR A 80 -4.29 -3.93 -16.18
CA TYR A 80 -3.42 -5.02 -16.67
C TYR A 80 -3.56 -6.30 -15.86
N GLU A 81 -3.76 -6.22 -14.55
CA GLU A 81 -3.95 -7.42 -13.71
C GLU A 81 -5.14 -8.27 -14.17
N ALA A 82 -6.18 -7.67 -14.75
CA ALA A 82 -7.31 -8.42 -15.32
C ALA A 82 -6.89 -9.21 -16.57
N VAL A 83 -6.08 -8.61 -17.45
CA VAL A 83 -5.50 -9.27 -18.62
C VAL A 83 -4.55 -10.39 -18.17
N PHE A 84 -3.68 -10.10 -17.20
CA PHE A 84 -2.77 -11.08 -16.60
C PHE A 84 -3.54 -12.29 -16.06
N ARG A 85 -4.51 -12.07 -15.16
CA ARG A 85 -5.32 -13.14 -14.59
C ARG A 85 -6.00 -13.97 -15.66
N SER A 86 -6.54 -13.33 -16.68
CA SER A 86 -7.23 -14.02 -17.77
C SER A 86 -6.29 -14.88 -18.62
N VAL A 87 -5.12 -14.35 -18.98
CA VAL A 87 -4.09 -15.09 -19.73
C VAL A 87 -3.57 -16.27 -18.91
N GLN A 88 -3.31 -16.05 -17.62
CA GLN A 88 -2.88 -17.11 -16.72
C GLN A 88 -3.95 -18.19 -16.58
N ARG A 89 -5.23 -17.82 -16.43
CA ARG A 89 -6.31 -18.82 -16.35
C ARG A 89 -6.42 -19.65 -17.63
N HIS A 90 -6.31 -19.01 -18.80
CA HIS A 90 -6.29 -19.73 -20.06
C HIS A 90 -5.09 -20.70 -20.17
N LEU A 91 -3.93 -20.29 -19.65
CA LEU A 91 -2.72 -21.12 -19.59
C LEU A 91 -2.92 -22.33 -18.67
N LEU A 92 -3.47 -22.12 -17.48
CA LEU A 92 -3.75 -23.17 -16.49
C LEU A 92 -4.65 -24.27 -17.07
N ASP A 93 -5.76 -23.89 -17.70
CA ASP A 93 -6.74 -24.82 -18.24
C ASP A 93 -6.13 -25.61 -19.42
N SER A 94 -5.44 -24.92 -20.33
CA SER A 94 -4.74 -25.57 -21.46
C SER A 94 -3.64 -26.51 -20.99
N ALA A 95 -2.84 -26.09 -20.02
CA ALA A 95 -1.75 -26.89 -19.47
C ALA A 95 -2.27 -28.10 -18.67
N THR A 96 -3.39 -27.95 -17.98
CA THR A 96 -4.05 -29.06 -17.26
C THR A 96 -4.46 -30.15 -18.24
N SER A 97 -5.20 -29.79 -19.31
CA SER A 97 -5.63 -30.76 -20.32
C SER A 97 -4.46 -31.45 -21.01
N GLU A 98 -3.43 -30.69 -21.41
CA GLU A 98 -2.25 -31.28 -22.07
C GLU A 98 -1.46 -32.19 -21.13
N TYR A 99 -1.27 -31.79 -19.87
CA TYR A 99 -0.53 -32.60 -18.91
C TYR A 99 -1.23 -33.93 -18.64
N LEU A 100 -2.56 -33.92 -18.48
CA LEU A 100 -3.32 -35.14 -18.29
C LEU A 100 -3.21 -36.06 -19.51
N PHE A 101 -3.38 -35.50 -20.72
CA PHE A 101 -3.25 -36.23 -21.98
C PHE A 101 -1.86 -36.86 -22.14
N THR A 102 -0.79 -36.06 -22.03
CA THR A 102 0.58 -36.53 -22.25
C THR A 102 1.00 -37.55 -21.20
N ARG A 103 0.57 -37.39 -19.94
CA ARG A 103 0.82 -38.36 -18.87
C ARG A 103 0.09 -39.68 -19.12
N GLU A 104 -1.14 -39.65 -19.61
CA GLU A 104 -1.93 -40.85 -19.92
C GLU A 104 -1.39 -41.56 -21.15
N PHE A 105 -1.11 -40.82 -22.23
CA PHE A 105 -0.70 -41.38 -23.51
C PHE A 105 0.75 -41.90 -23.52
N PHE A 106 1.70 -41.13 -22.96
CA PHE A 106 3.13 -41.47 -22.97
C PHE A 106 3.64 -42.05 -21.63
N GLY A 107 2.77 -42.16 -20.63
CA GLY A 107 3.13 -42.56 -19.27
C GLY A 107 3.78 -41.42 -18.44
N PRO A 108 4.04 -41.64 -17.13
CA PRO A 108 4.33 -40.55 -16.20
C PRO A 108 5.61 -39.74 -16.50
N LYS A 109 6.73 -40.43 -16.75
CA LYS A 109 8.02 -39.75 -17.00
C LYS A 109 8.13 -39.21 -18.43
N PRO A 110 7.86 -40.00 -19.49
CA PRO A 110 7.93 -39.50 -20.87
C PRO A 110 6.85 -38.44 -21.16
N GLY A 111 5.66 -38.58 -20.56
CA GLY A 111 4.58 -37.60 -20.67
C GLY A 111 4.96 -36.22 -20.14
N LYS A 112 5.63 -36.15 -18.98
CA LYS A 112 6.15 -34.88 -18.46
C LYS A 112 7.16 -34.22 -19.42
N ALA A 113 8.03 -35.00 -20.05
CA ALA A 113 8.99 -34.49 -21.03
C ALA A 113 8.29 -34.00 -22.31
N ALA A 114 7.31 -34.76 -22.81
CA ALA A 114 6.49 -34.39 -23.96
C ALA A 114 5.71 -33.09 -23.71
N PHE A 115 5.08 -32.93 -22.54
CA PHE A 115 4.43 -31.69 -22.15
C PHE A 115 5.38 -30.49 -22.25
N LEU A 116 6.60 -30.61 -21.70
CA LEU A 116 7.57 -29.51 -21.74
C LEU A 116 8.01 -29.18 -23.17
N GLN A 117 8.15 -30.17 -24.05
CA GLN A 117 8.47 -29.91 -25.47
C GLN A 117 7.35 -29.11 -26.16
N VAL A 118 6.08 -29.39 -25.83
CA VAL A 118 4.92 -28.68 -26.38
C VAL A 118 4.78 -27.27 -25.78
N PHE A 119 4.87 -27.16 -24.45
CA PHE A 119 4.53 -25.93 -23.73
C PHE A 119 5.70 -24.98 -23.48
N ALA A 120 6.96 -25.40 -23.62
CA ALA A 120 8.11 -24.55 -23.27
C ALA A 120 8.07 -23.18 -23.96
N ARG A 121 7.75 -23.13 -25.27
CA ARG A 121 7.65 -21.85 -26.00
C ARG A 121 6.52 -20.97 -25.51
N THR A 122 5.38 -21.57 -25.15
CA THR A 122 4.22 -20.83 -24.61
C THR A 122 4.54 -20.26 -23.24
N LEU A 123 5.15 -21.06 -22.35
CA LEU A 123 5.55 -20.60 -21.01
C LEU A 123 6.57 -19.46 -21.10
N SER A 124 7.57 -19.58 -21.98
CA SER A 124 8.54 -18.50 -22.21
C SER A 124 7.87 -17.23 -22.72
N GLN A 125 6.91 -17.33 -23.66
CA GLN A 125 6.19 -16.17 -24.16
C GLN A 125 5.36 -15.48 -23.07
N CYS A 126 4.70 -16.25 -22.19
CA CYS A 126 3.94 -15.67 -21.08
C CYS A 126 4.87 -14.94 -20.10
N LEU A 127 6.04 -15.50 -19.78
CA LEU A 127 7.05 -14.83 -18.95
C LEU A 127 7.54 -13.53 -19.59
N GLU A 128 7.86 -13.56 -20.89
CA GLU A 128 8.31 -12.38 -21.63
C GLU A 128 7.24 -11.27 -21.65
N ASN A 129 5.96 -11.63 -21.79
CA ASN A 129 4.87 -10.66 -21.73
C ASN A 129 4.79 -9.96 -20.36
N VAL A 130 4.93 -10.73 -19.29
CA VAL A 130 4.97 -10.20 -17.91
C VAL A 130 6.17 -9.28 -17.76
N GLU A 131 7.37 -9.71 -18.13
CA GLU A 131 8.59 -8.91 -18.04
C GLU A 131 8.50 -7.58 -18.81
N ASN A 132 7.97 -7.61 -20.04
CA ASN A 132 7.75 -6.43 -20.86
C ASN A 132 6.81 -5.41 -20.20
N TYR A 133 5.73 -5.88 -19.57
CA TYR A 133 4.85 -4.99 -18.80
C TYR A 133 5.56 -4.41 -17.57
N LEU A 134 6.30 -5.25 -16.84
CA LEU A 134 6.96 -4.86 -15.60
C LEU A 134 8.04 -3.79 -15.81
N PHE A 135 8.70 -3.74 -16.97
CA PHE A 135 9.71 -2.72 -17.29
C PHE A 135 9.20 -1.29 -17.07
N GLY A 136 7.95 -1.02 -17.46
CA GLY A 136 7.30 0.29 -17.37
C GLY A 136 6.28 0.44 -16.24
N CYS A 137 6.13 -0.54 -15.34
CA CYS A 137 5.05 -0.56 -14.35
C CYS A 137 5.40 0.24 -13.08
N TYR A 138 4.65 1.30 -12.78
CA TYR A 138 4.78 2.07 -11.52
C TYR A 138 3.58 1.87 -10.57
N ASP A 139 2.74 0.88 -10.87
CA ASP A 139 1.52 0.58 -10.11
C ASP A 139 1.81 -0.52 -9.08
N GLY A 140 2.08 -0.12 -7.84
CA GLY A 140 2.32 -1.04 -6.72
C GLY A 140 1.10 -1.93 -6.43
N THR A 141 -0.11 -1.40 -6.63
CA THR A 141 -1.37 -2.12 -6.42
C THR A 141 -1.53 -3.25 -7.44
N ALA A 142 -1.30 -2.99 -8.72
CA ALA A 142 -1.33 -4.03 -9.78
C ALA A 142 -0.36 -5.17 -9.46
N LEU A 143 0.85 -4.84 -9.00
CA LEU A 143 1.89 -5.81 -8.68
C LEU A 143 1.45 -6.73 -7.54
N LEU A 144 0.91 -6.17 -6.45
CA LEU A 144 0.38 -6.97 -5.35
C LEU A 144 -0.78 -7.85 -5.81
N LEU A 145 -1.74 -7.31 -6.58
CA LEU A 145 -2.85 -8.09 -7.13
C LEU A 145 -2.36 -9.26 -8.00
N MET A 146 -1.35 -9.05 -8.86
CA MET A 146 -0.77 -10.12 -9.67
C MET A 146 -0.03 -11.17 -8.83
N ILE A 147 0.62 -10.78 -7.73
CA ILE A 147 1.24 -11.71 -6.78
C ILE A 147 0.16 -12.61 -6.14
N HIS A 148 -0.96 -12.02 -5.69
CA HIS A 148 -2.10 -12.78 -5.17
C HIS A 148 -2.66 -13.76 -6.20
N VAL A 149 -2.95 -13.28 -7.41
CA VAL A 149 -3.46 -14.13 -8.50
C VAL A 149 -2.50 -15.29 -8.79
N THR A 150 -1.19 -15.02 -8.83
CA THR A 150 -0.16 -16.05 -9.05
C THR A 150 -0.19 -17.12 -7.97
N HIS A 151 -0.39 -16.73 -6.72
CA HIS A 151 -0.53 -17.68 -5.62
C HIS A 151 -1.80 -18.53 -5.73
N ASP A 152 -2.95 -17.90 -5.93
CA ASP A 152 -4.23 -18.61 -5.99
C ASP A 152 -4.22 -19.61 -7.17
N HIS A 153 -3.61 -19.22 -8.30
CA HIS A 153 -3.37 -20.10 -9.45
C HIS A 153 -2.41 -21.25 -9.15
N ARG A 154 -1.38 -21.04 -8.32
CA ARG A 154 -0.51 -22.12 -7.85
C ARG A 154 -1.28 -23.12 -6.98
N MET A 155 -2.06 -22.62 -6.02
CA MET A 155 -2.88 -23.46 -5.14
C MET A 155 -3.90 -24.28 -5.93
N LEU A 156 -4.49 -23.69 -6.96
CA LEU A 156 -5.36 -24.40 -7.90
C LEU A 156 -4.61 -25.52 -8.65
N MET A 157 -3.40 -25.29 -9.16
CA MET A 157 -2.65 -26.35 -9.84
C MET A 157 -2.25 -27.48 -8.89
N GLN A 158 -1.97 -27.16 -7.63
CA GLN A 158 -1.74 -28.16 -6.58
C GLN A 158 -2.99 -28.99 -6.31
N SER A 159 -4.17 -28.36 -6.21
CA SER A 159 -5.45 -29.08 -6.01
C SER A 159 -5.78 -29.98 -7.21
N ARG A 160 -5.47 -29.54 -8.43
CA ARG A 160 -5.56 -30.33 -9.67
C ARG A 160 -4.49 -31.43 -9.79
N ARG A 161 -3.48 -31.45 -8.91
CA ARG A 161 -2.32 -32.36 -8.94
C ARG A 161 -1.51 -32.25 -10.25
N VAL A 162 -1.28 -31.02 -10.71
CA VAL A 162 -0.53 -30.71 -11.94
C VAL A 162 0.75 -29.94 -11.59
N PRO A 163 1.89 -30.64 -11.34
CA PRO A 163 3.12 -30.02 -10.85
C PRO A 163 3.98 -29.38 -11.96
N VAL A 164 3.56 -29.44 -13.23
CA VAL A 164 4.41 -29.00 -14.37
C VAL A 164 4.55 -27.49 -14.49
N LEU A 165 3.74 -26.72 -13.77
CA LEU A 165 3.80 -25.25 -13.75
C LEU A 165 4.50 -24.68 -12.51
N ASP A 166 4.99 -25.49 -11.58
CA ASP A 166 5.61 -24.99 -10.34
C ASP A 166 6.77 -24.02 -10.62
N SER A 167 7.68 -24.42 -11.52
CA SER A 167 8.82 -23.58 -11.93
C SER A 167 8.41 -22.32 -12.69
N TYR A 168 7.25 -22.34 -13.34
CA TYR A 168 6.69 -21.15 -14.00
C TYR A 168 6.21 -20.14 -12.95
N PHE A 169 5.47 -20.58 -11.93
CA PHE A 169 5.03 -19.69 -10.84
C PHE A 169 6.21 -19.13 -10.05
N ASP A 170 7.25 -19.93 -9.81
CA ASP A 170 8.48 -19.45 -9.16
C ASP A 170 9.12 -18.31 -9.96
N ARG A 171 9.21 -18.44 -11.29
CA ARG A 171 9.74 -17.39 -12.17
C ARG A 171 8.85 -16.15 -12.20
N VAL A 172 7.53 -16.31 -12.25
CA VAL A 172 6.60 -15.16 -12.18
C VAL A 172 6.78 -14.41 -10.86
N ASN A 173 6.92 -15.11 -9.74
CA ASN A 173 7.21 -14.48 -8.44
C ASN A 173 8.58 -13.78 -8.41
N MET A 174 9.61 -14.38 -9.01
CA MET A 174 10.93 -13.77 -9.17
C MET A 174 10.93 -12.53 -10.08
N LEU A 175 9.88 -12.29 -10.86
CA LEU A 175 9.70 -11.06 -11.62
C LEU A 175 8.89 -10.03 -10.83
N LEU A 176 7.78 -10.46 -10.22
CA LEU A 176 6.82 -9.58 -9.56
C LEU A 176 7.35 -8.95 -8.26
N TRP A 177 7.93 -9.75 -7.35
CA TRP A 177 8.39 -9.23 -6.05
C TRP A 177 9.53 -8.23 -6.16
N PRO A 178 10.60 -8.47 -6.96
CA PRO A 178 11.64 -7.48 -7.16
C PRO A 178 11.11 -6.19 -7.78
N ARG A 179 10.17 -6.28 -8.74
CA ARG A 179 9.58 -5.08 -9.33
C ARG A 179 8.74 -4.32 -8.31
N PHE A 180 7.94 -5.00 -7.49
CA PHE A 180 7.19 -4.37 -6.42
C PHE A 180 8.11 -3.63 -5.46
N LYS A 181 9.21 -4.26 -5.03
CA LYS A 181 10.22 -3.61 -4.18
C LYS A 181 10.78 -2.34 -4.82
N VAL A 182 11.15 -2.38 -6.10
CA VAL A 182 11.66 -1.20 -6.82
C VAL A 182 10.63 -0.06 -6.84
N VAL A 183 9.37 -0.36 -7.14
CA VAL A 183 8.29 0.65 -7.16
C VAL A 183 8.03 1.21 -5.75
N PHE A 184 8.07 0.36 -4.72
CA PHE A 184 7.94 0.77 -3.33
C PHE A 184 9.08 1.70 -2.91
N ASP A 185 10.33 1.32 -3.19
CA ASP A 185 11.52 2.09 -2.87
C ASP A 185 11.51 3.45 -3.62
N MET A 186 11.01 3.50 -4.86
CA MET A 186 10.80 4.76 -5.59
C MET A 186 9.77 5.67 -4.92
N ASN A 187 8.68 5.11 -4.40
CA ASN A 187 7.67 5.87 -3.66
C ASN A 187 8.23 6.41 -2.34
N MET A 188 8.96 5.57 -1.59
CA MET A 188 9.68 5.97 -0.39
C MET A 188 10.63 7.14 -0.66
N GLU A 189 11.48 6.99 -1.66
CA GLU A 189 12.46 8.03 -2.00
C GLU A 189 11.78 9.31 -2.48
N SER A 190 10.66 9.21 -3.19
CA SER A 190 9.89 10.40 -3.59
C SER A 190 9.44 11.22 -2.38
N VAL A 191 8.98 10.56 -1.30
CA VAL A 191 8.52 11.23 -0.07
C VAL A 191 9.69 11.80 0.72
N ARG A 192 10.75 11.00 0.89
CA ARG A 192 11.95 11.40 1.63
C ARG A 192 12.64 12.61 0.99
N ALA A 193 12.84 12.57 -0.33
CA ALA A 193 13.56 13.61 -1.07
C ALA A 193 12.70 14.84 -1.41
N ALA A 194 11.37 14.79 -1.20
CA ALA A 194 10.47 15.87 -1.55
C ALA A 194 10.82 17.19 -0.84
N ASN A 195 10.91 18.26 -1.62
CA ASN A 195 11.06 19.62 -1.12
C ASN A 195 9.67 20.26 -0.93
N PRO A 196 9.26 20.63 0.30
CA PRO A 196 7.94 21.23 0.56
C PRO A 196 7.57 22.36 -0.39
N LYS A 197 8.53 23.22 -0.76
CA LYS A 197 8.31 24.38 -1.63
C LYS A 197 8.01 24.01 -3.09
N ARG A 198 8.28 22.78 -3.50
CA ARG A 198 8.06 22.26 -4.85
C ARG A 198 6.85 21.32 -4.93
N MET A 199 6.13 21.15 -3.83
CA MET A 199 4.98 20.25 -3.73
C MET A 199 3.65 20.91 -4.13
N GLY A 200 3.69 22.12 -4.70
CA GLY A 200 2.49 22.87 -5.08
C GLY A 200 2.01 23.81 -3.97
N ALA A 201 0.75 24.21 -4.03
CA ALA A 201 0.17 25.11 -3.04
C ALA A 201 -0.04 24.39 -1.71
N ILE A 202 0.64 24.85 -0.66
CA ILE A 202 0.45 24.38 0.72
C ILE A 202 -0.65 25.24 1.34
N GLU A 203 -1.88 24.79 1.18
CA GLU A 203 -3.08 25.39 1.78
C GLU A 203 -3.47 24.63 3.05
N LEU A 204 -4.43 25.16 3.83
CA LEU A 204 -4.90 24.49 5.04
C LEU A 204 -5.67 23.18 4.76
N GLN A 205 -6.07 22.93 3.53
CA GLN A 205 -6.76 21.70 3.13
C GLN A 205 -5.82 20.49 3.16
N PRO A 206 -6.35 19.24 3.22
CA PRO A 206 -5.54 18.05 3.11
C PRO A 206 -4.70 18.06 1.84
N HIS A 207 -3.40 17.90 1.98
CA HIS A 207 -2.45 17.84 0.88
C HIS A 207 -2.61 16.50 0.14
N PHE A 208 -2.38 16.51 -1.19
CA PHE A 208 -2.61 15.32 -2.03
C PHE A 208 -1.77 14.11 -1.60
N VAL A 209 -0.58 14.35 -1.03
CA VAL A 209 0.32 13.30 -0.51
C VAL A 209 -0.37 12.48 0.57
N SER A 210 -1.10 13.13 1.50
CA SER A 210 -1.80 12.44 2.59
C SER A 210 -2.85 11.49 2.04
N ARG A 211 -3.59 11.92 1.01
CA ARG A 211 -4.58 11.06 0.34
C ARG A 211 -3.93 9.89 -0.39
N ARG A 212 -2.87 10.14 -1.18
CA ARG A 212 -2.16 9.07 -1.91
C ARG A 212 -1.53 8.06 -0.96
N TYR A 213 -0.93 8.54 0.13
CA TYR A 213 -0.38 7.71 1.20
C TYR A 213 -1.48 6.87 1.84
N GLY A 214 -2.60 7.48 2.21
CA GLY A 214 -3.75 6.79 2.81
C GLY A 214 -4.28 5.67 1.92
N GLU A 215 -4.53 5.95 0.63
CA GLU A 215 -4.97 4.93 -0.33
C GLU A 215 -3.95 3.79 -0.44
N PHE A 216 -2.67 4.12 -0.59
CA PHE A 216 -1.61 3.11 -0.73
C PHE A 216 -1.47 2.26 0.53
N SER A 217 -1.45 2.89 1.70
CA SER A 217 -1.37 2.21 3.01
C SER A 217 -2.57 1.29 3.23
N ALA A 218 -3.77 1.76 2.92
CA ALA A 218 -4.98 0.95 3.03
C ALA A 218 -4.94 -0.27 2.10
N THR A 219 -4.51 -0.07 0.84
CA THR A 219 -4.35 -1.14 -0.14
C THR A 219 -3.34 -2.18 0.31
N VAL A 220 -2.15 -1.74 0.74
CA VAL A 220 -1.08 -2.64 1.21
C VAL A 220 -1.54 -3.41 2.44
N GLN A 221 -2.16 -2.77 3.43
CA GLN A 221 -2.66 -3.46 4.63
C GLN A 221 -3.75 -4.50 4.30
N THR A 222 -4.67 -4.16 3.39
CA THR A 222 -5.74 -5.07 2.97
C THR A 222 -5.19 -6.31 2.27
N LEU A 223 -4.28 -6.11 1.33
CA LEU A 223 -3.68 -7.20 0.55
C LEU A 223 -2.68 -8.02 1.40
N HIS A 224 -1.86 -7.36 2.23
CA HIS A 224 -0.90 -8.01 3.12
C HIS A 224 -1.60 -8.97 4.09
N ARG A 225 -2.70 -8.57 4.74
CA ARG A 225 -3.47 -9.46 5.63
C ARG A 225 -3.91 -10.73 4.91
N SER A 226 -4.34 -10.59 3.65
CA SER A 226 -4.70 -11.74 2.81
C SER A 226 -3.48 -12.61 2.45
N LEU A 227 -2.32 -12.05 2.13
CA LEU A 227 -1.08 -12.81 1.89
C LEU A 227 -0.52 -13.49 3.15
N GLN A 228 -0.58 -12.82 4.29
CA GLN A 228 -0.06 -13.33 5.57
C GLN A 228 -0.86 -14.55 6.01
N SER A 229 -2.19 -14.52 5.87
CA SER A 229 -3.06 -15.69 6.12
C SER A 229 -2.70 -16.91 5.25
N ARG A 230 -1.97 -16.68 4.16
CA ARG A 230 -1.51 -17.70 3.19
C ARG A 230 -0.03 -18.05 3.33
N GLY A 231 0.66 -17.51 4.35
CA GLY A 231 2.08 -17.77 4.62
C GLY A 231 3.05 -17.17 3.59
N MET A 232 2.62 -16.15 2.84
CA MET A 232 3.38 -15.58 1.72
C MET A 232 4.01 -14.23 1.98
N SER A 233 3.59 -13.52 3.03
CA SER A 233 4.20 -12.24 3.37
C SER A 233 4.96 -12.35 4.67
N ASP A 234 6.17 -11.81 4.66
CA ASP A 234 6.99 -11.59 5.84
C ASP A 234 6.72 -10.19 6.43
N ASP A 235 7.16 -9.98 7.67
CA ASP A 235 7.02 -8.74 8.44
C ASP A 235 7.79 -7.57 7.80
N MET A 236 8.73 -7.86 6.90
CA MET A 236 9.51 -6.88 6.14
C MET A 236 8.64 -5.87 5.37
N LEU A 237 7.49 -6.28 4.81
CA LEU A 237 6.61 -5.35 4.11
C LEU A 237 5.99 -4.32 5.07
N MET A 238 5.51 -4.78 6.23
CA MET A 238 4.92 -3.92 7.25
C MET A 238 5.96 -3.01 7.91
N HIS A 239 7.20 -3.51 8.08
CA HIS A 239 8.33 -2.69 8.48
C HIS A 239 8.59 -1.55 7.47
N ASN A 240 8.66 -1.86 6.17
CA ASN A 240 8.82 -0.83 5.14
C ASN A 240 7.64 0.16 5.09
N MET A 241 6.42 -0.28 5.38
CA MET A 241 5.26 0.60 5.53
C MET A 241 5.40 1.55 6.72
N THR A 242 5.92 1.07 7.84
CA THR A 242 6.24 1.90 9.01
C THR A 242 7.26 2.99 8.66
N LEU A 243 8.31 2.64 7.91
CA LEU A 243 9.28 3.63 7.43
C LEU A 243 8.61 4.67 6.51
N LEU A 244 7.71 4.23 5.62
CA LEU A 244 7.02 5.12 4.69
C LEU A 244 6.09 6.09 5.41
N ARG A 245 5.42 5.61 6.46
CA ARG A 245 4.61 6.42 7.36
C ARG A 245 5.43 7.54 7.97
N ASP A 246 6.57 7.19 8.57
CA ASP A 246 7.39 8.14 9.29
C ASP A 246 7.96 9.22 8.35
N GLU A 247 8.37 8.84 7.13
CA GLU A 247 8.79 9.78 6.09
C GLU A 247 7.63 10.68 5.62
N THR A 248 6.42 10.14 5.50
CA THR A 248 5.23 10.90 5.10
C THR A 248 4.86 11.93 6.18
N VAL A 249 4.86 11.52 7.44
CA VAL A 249 4.62 12.41 8.59
C VAL A 249 5.68 13.51 8.64
N SER A 250 6.95 13.15 8.49
CA SER A 250 8.07 14.10 8.42
C SER A 250 7.88 15.12 7.29
N LEU A 251 7.43 14.68 6.10
CA LEU A 251 7.13 15.58 4.99
C LEU A 251 5.98 16.54 5.33
N LEU A 252 4.89 16.06 5.93
CA LEU A 252 3.76 16.89 6.35
C LEU A 252 4.15 17.89 7.44
N GLU A 253 4.95 17.48 8.43
CA GLU A 253 5.49 18.36 9.46
C GLU A 253 6.37 19.46 8.84
N ARG A 254 7.25 19.12 7.87
CA ARG A 254 8.04 20.11 7.13
C ARG A 254 7.17 21.07 6.31
N MET A 255 6.11 20.59 5.66
CA MET A 255 5.15 21.44 4.95
C MET A 255 4.41 22.39 5.90
N SER A 256 4.04 21.92 7.08
CA SER A 256 3.31 22.74 8.07
C SER A 256 4.10 24.00 8.46
N VAL A 257 5.44 23.94 8.49
CA VAL A 257 6.31 25.06 8.85
C VAL A 257 6.23 26.22 7.84
N GLU A 258 5.81 25.96 6.60
CA GLU A 258 5.60 26.99 5.58
C GLU A 258 4.40 27.91 5.93
N HIS A 259 3.53 27.52 6.87
CA HIS A 259 2.50 28.42 7.40
C HIS A 259 3.06 29.38 8.46
N ALA A 260 2.61 30.63 8.42
CA ALA A 260 3.12 31.71 9.26
C ALA A 260 2.77 31.56 10.74
N THR A 261 1.56 31.11 11.07
CA THR A 261 1.05 31.08 12.45
C THR A 261 0.99 29.65 12.98
N ALA A 262 1.31 29.45 14.27
CA ALA A 262 1.22 28.14 14.93
C ALA A 262 -0.18 27.51 14.77
N MET A 263 -1.24 28.32 14.86
CA MET A 263 -2.61 27.89 14.60
C MET A 263 -2.78 27.31 13.18
N ALA A 264 -2.27 27.98 12.14
CA ALA A 264 -2.35 27.48 10.77
C ALA A 264 -1.56 26.18 10.58
N ARG A 265 -0.40 26.02 11.24
CA ARG A 265 0.37 24.76 11.23
C ARG A 265 -0.44 23.61 11.84
N ALA A 266 -1.06 23.85 12.99
CA ALA A 266 -1.89 22.86 13.66
C ALA A 266 -3.11 22.46 12.80
N VAL A 267 -3.82 23.44 12.22
CA VAL A 267 -4.97 23.18 11.33
C VAL A 267 -4.56 22.35 10.12
N PHE A 268 -3.43 22.69 9.47
CA PHE A 268 -2.92 21.92 8.35
C PHE A 268 -2.68 20.46 8.75
N LEU A 269 -1.97 20.21 9.85
CA LEU A 269 -1.68 18.84 10.31
C LEU A 269 -2.95 18.09 10.74
N VAL A 270 -3.89 18.75 11.43
CA VAL A 270 -5.21 18.18 11.77
C VAL A 270 -5.90 17.69 10.50
N ASN A 271 -6.05 18.55 9.49
CA ASN A 271 -6.78 18.20 8.28
C ASN A 271 -6.09 17.05 7.51
N ASN A 272 -4.76 17.02 7.47
CA ASN A 272 -4.03 15.95 6.80
C ASN A 272 -4.13 14.61 7.52
N TYR A 273 -3.99 14.60 8.85
CA TYR A 273 -4.11 13.36 9.65
C TYR A 273 -5.55 12.87 9.67
N ASP A 274 -6.54 13.76 9.79
CA ASP A 274 -7.96 13.44 9.71
C ASP A 274 -8.33 12.81 8.36
N ALA A 275 -7.78 13.31 7.25
CA ALA A 275 -8.00 12.72 5.93
C ALA A 275 -7.45 11.29 5.83
N VAL A 276 -6.31 10.99 6.45
CA VAL A 276 -5.76 9.62 6.51
C VAL A 276 -6.62 8.73 7.41
N CYS A 277 -6.99 9.20 8.60
CA CYS A 277 -7.87 8.48 9.53
C CYS A 277 -9.21 8.13 8.86
N SER A 278 -9.90 9.13 8.30
CA SER A 278 -11.19 8.99 7.62
C SER A 278 -11.11 7.92 6.52
N LEU A 279 -10.04 7.95 5.71
CA LEU A 279 -9.84 6.96 4.65
C LEU A 279 -9.63 5.56 5.23
N LEU A 280 -8.80 5.40 6.26
CA LEU A 280 -8.58 4.11 6.90
C LEU A 280 -9.87 3.56 7.53
N GLU A 281 -10.70 4.41 8.14
CA GLU A 281 -12.01 4.04 8.66
C GLU A 281 -12.96 3.56 7.57
N GLU A 282 -13.05 4.29 6.45
CA GLU A 282 -13.86 3.90 5.28
C GLU A 282 -13.47 2.52 4.75
N ARG A 283 -12.18 2.17 4.85
CA ARG A 283 -11.62 0.86 4.45
C ARG A 283 -11.71 -0.19 5.56
N ARG A 284 -12.36 0.11 6.68
CA ARG A 284 -12.52 -0.76 7.86
C ARG A 284 -11.18 -1.17 8.50
N LEU A 285 -10.26 -0.22 8.56
CA LEU A 285 -8.91 -0.38 9.13
C LEU A 285 -8.72 0.35 10.46
N SER A 286 -9.81 0.77 11.13
CA SER A 286 -9.74 1.48 12.43
C SER A 286 -9.06 0.68 13.55
N GLY A 287 -8.95 -0.64 13.41
CA GLY A 287 -8.31 -1.53 14.39
C GLY A 287 -6.81 -1.77 14.15
N THR A 288 -6.18 -1.10 13.19
CA THR A 288 -4.76 -1.31 12.88
C THR A 288 -3.86 -0.31 13.61
N ASP A 289 -2.61 -0.70 13.85
CA ASP A 289 -1.58 0.19 14.42
C ASP A 289 -1.40 1.46 13.60
N GLU A 290 -1.64 1.37 12.29
CA GLU A 290 -1.59 2.48 11.37
C GLU A 290 -2.65 3.55 11.70
N PHE A 291 -3.90 3.13 11.91
CA PHE A 291 -4.96 4.03 12.31
C PHE A 291 -4.68 4.64 13.69
N ALA A 292 -4.29 3.81 14.66
CA ALA A 292 -3.98 4.27 16.02
C ALA A 292 -2.87 5.32 16.05
N PHE A 293 -1.84 5.17 15.19
CA PHE A 293 -0.76 6.14 15.06
C PHE A 293 -1.26 7.51 14.58
N PHE A 294 -2.06 7.56 13.51
CA PHE A 294 -2.58 8.82 12.97
C PHE A 294 -3.63 9.44 13.90
N ASP A 295 -4.46 8.64 14.56
CA ASP A 295 -5.45 9.11 15.54
C ASP A 295 -4.79 9.77 16.76
N ASP A 296 -3.72 9.18 17.32
CA ASP A 296 -2.95 9.81 18.40
C ASP A 296 -2.29 11.14 17.94
N ARG A 297 -1.72 11.17 16.74
CA ARG A 297 -1.15 12.40 16.16
C ARG A 297 -2.22 13.48 15.91
N LEU A 298 -3.39 13.09 15.42
CA LEU A 298 -4.54 13.96 15.22
C LEU A 298 -4.98 14.57 16.56
N LYS A 299 -5.19 13.75 17.59
CA LYS A 299 -5.57 14.21 18.94
C LYS A 299 -4.57 15.22 19.52
N ARG A 300 -3.27 14.96 19.36
CA ARG A 300 -2.22 15.90 19.78
C ARG A 300 -2.32 17.25 19.06
N GLN A 301 -2.50 17.24 17.75
CA GLN A 301 -2.62 18.48 16.97
C GLN A 301 -3.92 19.25 17.24
N VAL A 302 -5.03 18.54 17.49
CA VAL A 302 -6.29 19.14 17.97
C VAL A 302 -6.07 19.83 19.32
N GLY A 303 -5.35 19.19 20.25
CA GLY A 303 -4.98 19.79 21.54
C GLY A 303 -4.20 21.10 21.37
N LEU A 304 -3.16 21.09 20.52
CA LEU A 304 -2.38 22.29 20.21
C LEU A 304 -3.23 23.40 19.57
N PHE A 305 -4.11 23.04 18.63
CA PHE A 305 -5.03 23.98 18.00
C PHE A 305 -5.96 24.64 19.04
N VAL A 306 -6.54 23.85 19.95
CA VAL A 306 -7.40 24.36 21.02
C VAL A 306 -6.63 25.32 21.94
N GLU A 307 -5.38 25.00 22.31
CA GLU A 307 -4.55 25.90 23.11
C GLU A 307 -4.27 27.24 22.41
N GLU A 308 -3.97 27.21 21.10
CA GLU A 308 -3.77 28.42 20.30
C GLU A 308 -5.04 29.27 20.24
N VAL A 309 -6.20 28.65 19.99
CA VAL A 309 -7.50 29.33 19.94
C VAL A 309 -7.87 29.96 21.27
N LEU A 310 -7.63 29.26 22.40
CA LEU A 310 -7.95 29.77 23.73
C LEU A 310 -7.00 30.88 24.18
N ARG A 311 -5.78 30.97 23.62
CA ARG A 311 -4.80 31.98 24.00
C ARG A 311 -5.23 33.39 23.62
N GLU A 312 -5.94 33.56 22.51
CA GLU A 312 -6.39 34.86 22.03
C GLU A 312 -7.39 35.53 23.02
N PRO A 313 -8.51 34.89 23.42
CA PRO A 313 -9.45 35.45 24.39
C PRO A 313 -9.02 35.28 25.86
N PHE A 314 -8.31 34.21 26.22
CA PHE A 314 -8.07 33.84 27.62
C PHE A 314 -6.59 33.77 28.02
N GLY A 315 -5.66 34.25 27.18
CA GLY A 315 -4.22 34.12 27.43
C GLY A 315 -3.77 34.62 28.81
N ARG A 316 -4.32 35.73 29.28
CA ARG A 316 -4.02 36.26 30.64
C ARG A 316 -4.51 35.34 31.76
N LEU A 317 -5.69 34.75 31.60
CA LEU A 317 -6.27 33.82 32.57
C LEU A 317 -5.47 32.50 32.59
N ILE A 318 -5.06 32.00 31.43
CA ILE A 318 -4.22 30.80 31.31
C ILE A 318 -2.88 31.00 32.02
N VAL A 319 -2.23 32.15 31.82
CA VAL A 319 -0.97 32.49 32.51
C VAL A 319 -1.17 32.58 34.02
N PHE A 320 -2.24 33.23 34.46
CA PHE A 320 -2.58 33.35 35.88
C PHE A 320 -2.78 31.98 36.54
N VAL A 321 -3.57 31.08 35.92
CA VAL A 321 -3.81 29.72 36.45
C VAL A 321 -2.50 28.92 36.53
N LYS A 322 -1.68 28.94 35.46
CA LYS A 322 -0.37 28.25 35.45
C LYS A 322 0.59 28.77 36.53
N GLN A 323 0.54 30.06 36.86
CA GLN A 323 1.34 30.64 37.94
C GLN A 323 0.82 30.22 39.31
N ALA A 324 -0.50 30.19 39.50
CA ALA A 324 -1.13 29.77 40.76
C ALA A 324 -0.90 28.27 41.05
N GLU A 325 -1.00 27.40 40.04
CA GLU A 325 -0.71 25.95 40.17
C GLU A 325 0.75 25.70 40.60
N ARG A 326 1.70 26.42 40.00
CA ARG A 326 3.13 26.32 40.38
C ARG A 326 3.42 26.84 41.79
N ALA A 327 2.66 27.82 42.27
CA ALA A 327 2.78 28.32 43.63
C ALA A 327 2.13 27.38 44.66
N GLY A 328 1.07 26.66 44.28
CA GLY A 328 0.38 25.68 45.14
C GLY A 328 1.16 24.37 45.34
N ASP A 329 1.92 23.91 44.33
CA ASP A 329 2.75 22.71 44.43
C ASP A 329 4.03 22.90 45.27
N GLY A 330 4.40 24.16 45.58
CA GLY A 330 5.60 24.50 46.35
C GLY A 330 5.44 24.54 47.87
N ASP A 331 4.21 24.46 48.40
CA ASP A 331 3.91 24.72 49.82
C ASP A 331 3.59 23.45 50.64
N GLY A 332 3.75 22.26 50.07
CA GLY A 332 3.48 20.98 50.73
C GLY A 332 4.63 20.35 51.53
N GLY A 333 5.79 21.01 51.61
CA GLY A 333 7.04 20.39 52.08
C GLY A 333 7.70 21.08 53.27
N GLY A 334 7.09 21.06 54.45
CA GLY A 334 7.80 21.46 55.67
C GLY A 334 6.99 21.49 56.95
N GLY A 335 7.11 20.46 57.79
CA GLY A 335 6.75 20.59 59.21
C GLY A 335 6.47 19.28 59.96
N GLY A 336 7.43 18.86 60.81
CA GLY A 336 7.25 17.92 61.93
C GLY A 336 7.73 16.49 61.63
N GLY A 337 8.79 15.92 62.22
CA GLY A 337 9.43 16.21 63.49
C GLY A 337 8.85 15.36 64.62
N GLY A 338 9.41 14.16 64.85
CA GLY A 338 9.38 13.51 66.17
C GLY A 338 8.96 12.04 66.25
N GLY A 339 9.92 11.16 66.58
CA GLY A 339 9.73 10.19 67.67
C GLY A 339 9.47 8.72 67.33
N GLY A 340 10.48 7.88 67.60
CA GLY A 340 10.29 6.70 68.46
C GLY A 340 10.03 5.32 67.83
N GLY A 341 11.09 4.51 67.77
CA GLY A 341 11.14 3.16 68.34
C GLY A 341 10.30 2.02 67.74
N GLY A 342 10.99 0.93 67.36
CA GLY A 342 10.36 -0.39 67.26
C GLY A 342 10.93 -1.25 66.15
N GLY A 343 12.08 -1.89 66.41
CA GLY A 343 12.60 -2.94 65.55
C GLY A 343 11.90 -4.28 65.80
N GLY A 344 11.81 -5.10 64.75
CA GLY A 344 11.73 -6.55 64.86
C GLY A 344 10.58 -7.22 64.10
N GLY A 345 10.93 -7.96 63.05
CA GLY A 345 10.30 -9.27 62.78
C GLY A 345 9.66 -9.51 61.40
N GLY A 346 10.33 -10.36 60.61
CA GLY A 346 9.74 -11.24 59.57
C GLY A 346 9.48 -10.58 58.22
N GLY A 347 9.80 -11.16 57.05
CA GLY A 347 10.23 -12.51 56.69
C GLY A 347 9.75 -12.79 55.25
N GLY A 348 10.60 -13.41 54.43
CA GLY A 348 10.30 -13.93 53.08
C GLY A 348 10.56 -12.94 51.95
N GLY A 349 11.37 -13.20 50.91
CA GLY A 349 11.87 -14.46 50.38
C GLY A 349 11.31 -14.68 48.96
N CYS A 350 12.24 -14.92 48.01
CA CYS A 350 12.07 -15.35 46.61
C CYS A 350 11.74 -14.22 45.60
N ALA A 351 12.64 -13.81 44.70
CA ALA A 351 13.32 -14.55 43.61
C ALA A 351 12.33 -15.27 42.70
N TRP A 352 12.30 -14.93 41.41
CA TRP A 352 12.60 -15.80 40.27
C TRP A 352 12.62 -14.96 38.98
N ASP A 353 13.75 -15.07 38.29
CA ASP A 353 13.90 -14.79 36.87
C ASP A 353 12.99 -15.69 36.02
N ALA A 354 12.49 -15.15 34.92
CA ALA A 354 12.42 -15.79 33.60
C ALA A 354 12.15 -14.72 32.53
#